data_AF-A0A836ZAS5-F1
#
_entry.id   AF-A0A836ZAS5-F1
#
_cell.length_a   1.000
_cell.length_b   1.000
_cell.length_c   1.000
_cell.angle_alpha   90.00
_cell.angle_beta   90.00
_cell.angle_gamma   90.00
#
_symmetry.space_group_name_H-M   'P 1'
#
loop_
_entity.id
_entity.type
_entity.pdbx_description
1 polymer ?
#
loop_
_entity_poly.entity_id
_entity_poly.type
_entity_poly.pdbx_seq_one_letter_code
_entity_poly.pdbx_strand_id
1 'polypeptide(L)'
;MKWRYSLRWKLPSPCPGEHELVSEVVEAGQPAPASVMSRWVAGAGYAVCLDFISDRPVRRWSEERKAAVRRRNLEKRINRHAPLFADELIARELAERPDYFQGK
;
A
#
# COMPACT_ATOMS: atom_id res chain seq x y z
N MET A 1 12.83 7.28 -17.14
CA MET A 1 12.01 6.70 -16.06
C MET A 1 11.10 5.69 -16.73
N LYS A 2 10.96 4.48 -16.19
CA LYS A 2 10.18 3.43 -16.87
C LYS A 2 8.86 3.22 -16.16
N TRP A 3 7.83 2.89 -16.92
CA TRP A 3 6.51 2.53 -16.41
C TRP A 3 6.22 1.08 -16.76
N ARG A 4 5.51 0.37 -15.90
CA ARG A 4 5.04 -0.98 -16.18
C ARG A 4 3.53 -0.96 -16.35
N TYR A 5 3.07 -1.36 -17.53
CA TYR A 5 1.68 -1.71 -17.74
C TYR A 5 1.48 -3.19 -17.45
N SER A 6 0.39 -3.54 -16.81
CA SER A 6 0.04 -4.93 -16.49
C SER A 6 -1.46 -5.14 -16.54
N LEU A 7 -1.90 -6.34 -16.90
CA LEU A 7 -3.31 -6.73 -16.87
C LEU A 7 -3.53 -7.65 -15.67
N ARG A 8 -4.18 -7.14 -14.61
CA ARG A 8 -4.29 -7.83 -13.31
C ARG A 8 -5.74 -8.10 -12.90
N TRP A 9 -5.97 -9.21 -12.23
CA TRP A 9 -7.26 -9.49 -11.59
C TRP A 9 -7.55 -8.47 -10.48
N LYS A 10 -8.74 -7.86 -10.51
CA LYS A 10 -9.12 -6.81 -9.52
C LYS A 10 -10.50 -6.97 -8.91
N LEU A 11 -11.21 -8.05 -9.21
CA LEU A 11 -12.47 -8.34 -8.54
C LEU A 11 -12.23 -8.93 -7.14
N PRO A 12 -13.16 -8.71 -6.20
CA PRO A 12 -13.08 -9.28 -4.84
C PRO A 12 -13.32 -10.79 -4.81
N SER A 13 -13.88 -11.37 -5.88
CA SER A 13 -14.06 -12.81 -6.01
C SER A 13 -12.72 -13.52 -6.28
N PRO A 14 -12.62 -14.83 -5.96
CA PRO A 14 -11.44 -15.62 -6.29
C PRO A 14 -11.07 -15.50 -7.77
N CYS A 15 -9.77 -15.39 -8.04
CA CYS A 15 -9.28 -15.30 -9.41
C CYS A 15 -9.49 -16.66 -10.11
N PRO A 16 -10.12 -16.68 -11.30
CA PRO A 16 -10.35 -17.93 -12.03
C PRO A 16 -9.08 -18.50 -12.68
N GLY A 17 -7.97 -17.74 -12.69
CA GLY A 17 -6.71 -18.14 -13.30
C GLY A 17 -5.53 -17.35 -12.73
N GLU A 18 -4.62 -16.91 -13.58
CA GLU A 18 -3.45 -16.13 -13.15
C GLU A 18 -3.83 -14.70 -12.72
N HIS A 19 -3.21 -14.20 -11.65
CA HIS A 19 -3.50 -12.85 -11.16
C HIS A 19 -2.95 -11.73 -12.07
N GLU A 20 -1.94 -12.01 -12.88
CA GLU A 20 -1.36 -11.08 -13.86
C GLU A 20 -1.20 -11.82 -15.19
N LEU A 21 -1.96 -11.42 -16.22
CA LEU A 21 -1.99 -12.10 -17.52
C LEU A 21 -0.87 -11.66 -18.46
N VAL A 22 -0.42 -10.42 -18.31
CA VAL A 22 0.66 -9.82 -19.09
C VAL A 22 1.20 -8.62 -18.33
N SER A 23 2.51 -8.41 -18.45
CA SER A 23 3.14 -7.13 -18.13
C SER A 23 4.17 -6.73 -19.17
N GLU A 24 4.27 -5.43 -19.40
CA GLU A 24 5.26 -4.84 -20.31
C GLU A 24 5.78 -3.53 -19.72
N VAL A 25 7.08 -3.31 -19.85
CA VAL A 25 7.77 -2.10 -19.39
C VAL A 25 8.00 -1.17 -20.57
N VAL A 26 7.54 0.07 -20.45
CA VAL A 26 7.66 1.11 -21.46
C VAL A 26 8.39 2.34 -20.90
N GLU A 27 8.85 3.22 -21.79
CA GLU A 27 9.34 4.54 -21.37
C GLU A 27 8.20 5.39 -20.80
N ALA A 28 8.52 6.21 -19.79
CA ALA A 28 7.53 7.08 -19.16
C ALA A 28 6.84 8.00 -20.16
N GLY A 29 5.53 8.15 -20.03
CA GLY A 29 4.70 8.97 -20.90
C GLY A 29 4.14 8.23 -22.11
N GLN A 30 4.62 7.02 -22.41
CA GLN A 30 4.05 6.19 -23.47
C GLN A 30 2.65 5.68 -23.09
N PRO A 31 1.74 5.52 -24.07
CA PRO A 31 0.43 4.94 -23.85
C PRO A 31 0.53 3.45 -23.50
N ALA A 32 -0.60 2.86 -23.07
CA ALA A 32 -0.66 1.43 -22.77
C ALA A 32 -0.29 0.60 -24.03
N PRO A 33 0.66 -0.34 -23.91
CA PRO A 33 1.14 -1.11 -25.05
C PRO A 33 0.07 -2.06 -25.59
N ALA A 34 0.15 -2.35 -26.89
CA ALA A 34 -0.80 -3.23 -27.58
C ALA A 34 -0.82 -4.65 -27.00
N SER A 35 0.30 -5.14 -26.47
CA SER A 35 0.41 -6.45 -25.79
C SER A 35 -0.53 -6.60 -24.57
N VAL A 36 -0.84 -5.47 -23.91
CA VAL A 36 -1.74 -5.38 -22.75
C VAL A 36 -3.16 -5.10 -23.23
N MET A 37 -3.34 -4.11 -24.10
CA MET A 37 -4.67 -3.69 -24.56
C MET A 37 -5.37 -4.75 -25.41
N SER A 38 -4.65 -5.53 -26.22
CA SER A 38 -5.23 -6.62 -27.03
C SER A 38 -5.78 -7.78 -26.20
N ARG A 39 -5.29 -7.96 -24.97
CA ARG A 39 -5.76 -9.00 -24.03
C ARG A 39 -6.84 -8.49 -23.09
N TRP A 40 -7.07 -7.18 -23.05
CA TRP A 40 -8.08 -6.61 -22.17
C TRP A 40 -9.48 -6.86 -22.74
N VAL A 41 -10.35 -7.44 -21.92
CA VAL A 41 -11.74 -7.75 -22.27
C VAL A 41 -12.65 -7.11 -21.23
N ALA A 42 -13.61 -6.31 -21.69
CA ALA A 42 -14.59 -5.66 -20.81
C ALA A 42 -15.39 -6.72 -20.03
N GLY A 43 -15.55 -6.51 -18.72
CA GLY A 43 -16.29 -7.43 -17.85
C GLY A 43 -15.54 -8.71 -17.44
N ALA A 44 -14.35 -8.97 -17.96
CA ALA A 44 -13.57 -10.17 -17.62
C ALA A 44 -12.93 -10.13 -16.22
N GLY A 45 -13.08 -9.05 -15.46
CA GLY A 45 -12.55 -8.91 -14.09
C GLY A 45 -11.08 -8.50 -13.99
N TYR A 46 -10.39 -8.36 -15.12
CA TYR A 46 -9.03 -7.88 -15.21
C TYR A 46 -8.99 -6.38 -15.54
N ALA A 47 -8.09 -5.64 -14.87
CA ALA A 47 -7.88 -4.22 -15.07
C ALA A 47 -6.46 -3.92 -15.55
N VAL A 48 -6.33 -2.94 -16.45
CA VAL A 48 -5.03 -2.39 -16.84
C VAL A 48 -4.49 -1.53 -15.70
N CYS A 49 -3.36 -1.93 -15.15
CA CYS A 49 -2.68 -1.27 -14.05
C CYS A 49 -1.37 -0.64 -14.54
N LEU A 50 -1.08 0.57 -14.06
CA LEU A 50 0.15 1.30 -14.34
C LEU A 50 0.98 1.41 -13.05
N ASP A 51 2.19 0.84 -13.06
CA ASP A 51 3.15 1.02 -11.96
C ASP A 51 4.31 1.92 -12.41
N PHE A 52 4.67 2.87 -11.57
CA PHE A 52 5.82 3.74 -11.79
C PHE A 52 7.09 3.04 -11.26
N ILE A 53 7.95 2.56 -12.16
CA ILE A 53 9.22 1.96 -11.76
C ILE A 53 10.17 3.10 -11.40
N SER A 54 10.55 3.13 -10.13
CA SER A 54 11.55 4.04 -9.60
C SER A 54 12.78 3.24 -9.22
N ASP A 55 13.94 3.62 -9.74
CA ASP A 55 15.23 3.06 -9.33
C ASP A 55 15.63 3.52 -7.92
N ARG A 56 14.94 4.52 -7.37
CA ARG A 56 15.18 4.96 -5.99
C ARG A 56 14.74 3.86 -5.03
N PRO A 57 15.60 3.43 -4.10
CA PRO A 57 15.24 2.45 -3.10
C PRO A 57 14.04 2.96 -2.28
N VAL A 58 13.13 2.06 -1.95
CA VAL A 58 11.99 2.38 -1.08
C VAL A 58 12.55 2.90 0.24
N ARG A 59 12.23 4.15 0.57
CA ARG A 59 12.66 4.77 1.82
C ARG A 59 11.84 4.16 2.97
N ARG A 60 12.37 3.10 3.57
CA ARG A 60 11.81 2.51 4.78
C ARG A 60 12.15 3.37 5.99
N TRP A 61 11.21 3.51 6.92
CA TRP A 61 11.51 4.09 8.21
C TRP A 61 12.35 3.11 9.02
N SER A 62 13.28 3.63 9.82
CA SER A 62 13.88 2.85 10.89
C SER A 62 12.79 2.46 11.90
N GLU A 63 13.03 1.42 12.68
CA GLU A 63 12.08 0.95 13.69
C GLU A 63 11.78 2.04 14.72
N GLU A 64 12.80 2.81 15.13
CA GLU A 64 12.68 3.92 16.08
C GLU A 64 11.80 5.03 15.51
N ARG A 65 12.01 5.39 14.23
CA ARG A 65 11.19 6.42 13.57
C ARG A 65 9.74 5.95 13.42
N LYS A 66 9.53 4.68 13.10
CA LYS A 66 8.20 4.07 12.98
C LYS A 66 7.48 4.00 14.33
N ALA A 67 8.20 3.60 15.39
CA ALA A 67 7.73 3.61 16.77
C ALA A 67 7.32 5.03 17.21
N ALA A 68 8.19 6.02 17.00
CA ALA A 68 7.94 7.41 17.39
C ALA A 68 6.69 7.97 16.70
N VAL A 69 6.53 7.73 15.39
CA VAL A 69 5.33 8.19 14.67
C VAL A 69 4.07 7.46 15.14
N ARG A 70 4.14 6.15 15.40
CA ARG A 70 3.00 5.38 15.92
C ARG A 70 2.55 5.92 17.29
N ARG A 71 3.47 6.20 18.20
CA ARG A 71 3.18 6.79 19.53
C ARG A 71 2.57 8.18 19.41
N ARG A 72 3.18 9.07 18.60
CA ARG A 72 2.63 10.41 18.34
C ARG A 72 1.22 10.37 17.76
N ASN A 73 0.95 9.44 16.84
CA ASN A 73 -0.37 9.27 16.25
C ASN A 73 -1.39 8.73 17.25
N LEU A 74 -0.98 7.82 18.15
CA LEU A 74 -1.81 7.33 19.25
C LEU A 74 -2.20 8.49 20.18
N GLU A 75 -1.21 9.24 20.67
CA GLU A 75 -1.40 10.41 21.53
C GLU A 75 -2.35 11.41 20.88
N LYS A 76 -2.11 11.77 19.61
CA LYS A 76 -2.96 12.72 18.87
C LYS A 76 -4.39 12.21 18.74
N ARG A 77 -4.57 10.91 18.45
CA ARG A 77 -5.91 10.31 18.30
C ARG A 77 -6.65 10.30 19.62
N ILE A 78 -6.01 9.88 20.70
CA ILE A 78 -6.65 9.79 22.03
C ILE A 78 -6.96 11.19 22.56
N ASN A 79 -6.02 12.13 22.52
CA ASN A 79 -6.27 13.52 22.95
C ASN A 79 -7.41 14.18 22.19
N ARG A 80 -7.64 13.80 20.93
CA ARG A 80 -8.77 14.31 20.15
C ARG A 80 -10.12 13.76 20.61
N HIS A 81 -10.18 12.49 21.01
CA HIS A 81 -11.45 11.79 21.27
C HIS A 81 -11.81 11.68 22.76
N ALA A 82 -10.80 11.57 23.63
CA ALA A 82 -10.97 11.36 25.06
C ALA A 82 -9.87 12.09 25.86
N PRO A 83 -9.79 13.43 25.80
CA PRO A 83 -8.72 14.19 26.43
C PRO A 83 -8.65 14.00 27.95
N LEU A 84 -9.80 13.84 28.62
CA LEU A 84 -9.86 13.67 30.07
C LEU A 84 -9.26 12.34 30.56
N PHE A 85 -9.19 11.33 29.70
CA PHE A 85 -8.66 10.00 30.02
C PHE A 85 -7.42 9.67 29.18
N ALA A 86 -6.76 10.69 28.61
CA ALA A 86 -5.77 10.46 27.58
C ALA A 86 -4.60 9.62 28.10
N ASP A 87 -4.06 9.98 29.26
CA ASP A 87 -2.88 9.32 29.84
C ASP A 87 -3.15 7.84 30.14
N GLU A 88 -4.29 7.52 30.74
CA GLU A 88 -4.67 6.14 31.07
C GLU A 88 -4.85 5.29 29.80
N LEU A 89 -5.58 5.82 28.80
CA LEU A 89 -5.84 5.12 27.56
C LEU A 89 -4.57 4.92 26.72
N ILE A 90 -3.67 5.91 26.71
CA ILE A 90 -2.36 5.80 26.05
C ILE A 90 -1.54 4.71 26.73
N ALA A 91 -1.42 4.76 28.06
CA ALA A 91 -0.62 3.78 28.82
C ALA A 91 -1.12 2.35 28.59
N ARG A 92 -2.45 2.15 28.61
CA ARG A 92 -3.06 0.84 28.38
C ARG A 92 -2.77 0.29 26.99
N GLU A 93 -2.96 1.09 25.94
CA GLU A 93 -2.72 0.65 24.55
C GLU A 93 -1.23 0.36 24.31
N LEU A 94 -0.32 1.14 24.91
CA LEU A 94 1.11 0.88 24.85
C LEU A 94 1.49 -0.45 25.52
N ALA A 95 0.80 -0.82 26.61
CA ALA A 95 1.01 -2.06 27.33
C ALA A 95 0.40 -3.28 26.62
N GLU A 96 -0.77 -3.14 25.99
CA GLU A 96 -1.42 -4.23 25.24
C GLU A 96 -0.64 -4.62 23.97
N ARG A 97 0.02 -3.65 23.31
CA ARG A 97 0.63 -3.86 21.99
C ARG A 97 2.07 -3.37 21.90
N PRO A 98 2.98 -3.86 22.75
CA PRO A 98 4.33 -3.33 22.87
C PRO A 98 5.13 -3.45 21.56
N ASP A 99 5.07 -4.60 20.88
CA ASP A 99 5.80 -4.81 19.62
C ASP A 99 5.42 -3.79 18.54
N TYR A 100 4.13 -3.47 18.43
CA TYR A 100 3.64 -2.48 17.47
C TYR A 100 4.21 -1.09 17.77
N PHE A 101 4.23 -0.66 19.03
CA PHE A 101 4.77 0.65 19.41
C PHE A 101 6.29 0.68 19.60
N GLN A 102 6.97 -0.45 19.45
CA GLN A 102 8.43 -0.58 19.35
C GLN A 102 8.94 -0.55 17.89
N GLY A 103 8.03 -0.57 16.91
CA GLY A 103 8.40 -0.38 15.50
C GLY A 103 8.51 -1.65 14.68
N LYS A 104 8.26 -2.83 15.27
CA LYS A 104 8.13 -4.08 14.51
C LYS A 104 7.00 -4.01 13.47
#